data_AF-A0A2V8M261-F1
#
_entry.id   AF-A0A2V8M261-F1
#
_cell.length_a   1.000
_cell.length_b   1.000
_cell.length_c   1.000
_cell.angle_alpha   90.00
_cell.angle_beta   90.00
_cell.angle_gamma   90.00
#
_symmetry.space_group_name_H-M   'P 1'
#
loop_
_entity.id
_entity.type
_entity.pdbx_description
1 polymer ?
#
loop_
_entity_poly.entity_id
_entity_poly.type
_entity_poly.pdbx_seq_one_letter_code
_entity_poly.pdbx_strand_id
1 'polypeptide(L)'
;MGAVSPLNALNRAFRNKAIADSPGQLLLVNPTPGQIGNLGLKWIEGPAALGLDMNLIKRVRMAETKELEFRMDAVNVLNHPVFGNPDTNINSLSFGRITTATGNRRFNIGVRLNF
;
A
#
# COMPACT_ATOMS: atom_id res chain seq x y z
N MET A 1 18.15 -12.80 -35.99
CA MET A 1 17.35 -11.69 -36.54
C MET A 1 16.09 -11.56 -35.71
N GLY A 2 16.16 -10.80 -34.61
CA GLY A 2 15.04 -10.69 -33.65
C GLY A 2 13.96 -9.77 -34.18
N ALA A 3 12.73 -10.28 -34.26
CA ALA A 3 11.58 -9.48 -34.64
C ALA A 3 11.33 -8.39 -33.58
N VAL A 4 11.78 -7.17 -33.85
CA VAL A 4 11.35 -5.99 -33.11
C VAL A 4 9.92 -5.68 -33.54
N SER A 5 8.97 -5.86 -32.63
CA SER A 5 7.58 -5.46 -32.84
C SER A 5 7.55 -3.99 -33.29
N PRO A 6 7.08 -3.68 -34.52
CA PRO A 6 7.11 -2.32 -35.03
C PRO A 6 6.26 -1.41 -34.15
N LEU A 7 6.63 -0.13 -34.04
CA LEU A 7 5.93 0.91 -33.24
C LEU A 7 4.40 0.90 -33.45
N ASN A 8 3.96 0.53 -34.66
CA ASN A 8 2.54 0.37 -35.03
C ASN A 8 1.81 -0.78 -34.31
N ALA A 9 2.51 -1.86 -33.92
CA ALA A 9 1.94 -2.98 -33.17
C ALA A 9 1.67 -2.59 -31.70
N LEU A 10 2.56 -1.81 -31.08
CA LEU A 10 2.33 -1.24 -29.73
C LEU A 10 1.20 -0.21 -29.71
N ASN A 11 1.04 0.58 -30.79
CA ASN A 11 -0.04 1.57 -30.93
C ASN A 11 -1.44 0.96 -30.97
N ARG A 12 -1.58 -0.30 -31.41
CA ARG A 12 -2.86 -1.01 -31.45
C ARG A 12 -3.20 -1.74 -30.14
N ALA A 13 -2.19 -2.08 -29.34
CA ALA A 13 -2.37 -2.78 -28.07
C ALA A 13 -2.77 -1.85 -26.92
N PHE A 14 -2.27 -0.62 -26.90
CA PHE A 14 -2.50 0.34 -25.82
C PHE A 14 -3.14 1.62 -26.37
N ARG A 15 -4.45 1.78 -26.17
CA ARG A 15 -5.21 2.96 -26.62
C ARG A 15 -4.99 4.19 -25.74
N ASN A 16 -4.62 4.00 -24.47
CA ASN A 16 -4.33 5.10 -23.55
C ASN A 16 -2.83 5.36 -23.53
N LYS A 17 -2.36 6.17 -24.47
CA LYS A 17 -0.92 6.55 -24.57
C LYS A 17 -0.54 7.69 -23.65
N ALA A 18 -1.53 8.50 -23.28
CA ALA A 18 -1.34 9.62 -22.39
C ALA A 18 -2.63 9.99 -21.67
N ILE A 19 -2.51 10.54 -20.47
CA ILE A 19 -3.57 11.17 -19.71
C ILE A 19 -3.39 12.67 -19.88
N ALA A 20 -4.44 13.37 -20.32
CA ALA A 20 -4.41 14.80 -20.55
C ALA A 20 -5.42 15.52 -19.63
N ASP A 21 -5.15 16.77 -19.32
CA ASP A 21 -6.12 17.63 -18.65
C ASP A 21 -7.24 18.07 -19.62
N SER A 22 -8.23 18.79 -19.09
CA SER A 22 -9.36 19.31 -19.89
C SER A 22 -8.93 20.19 -21.08
N PRO A 23 -7.86 21.00 -21.01
CA PRO A 23 -7.30 21.68 -22.18
C PRO A 23 -6.45 20.81 -23.13
N GLY A 24 -6.21 19.52 -22.82
CA GLY A 24 -5.49 18.59 -23.70
C GLY A 24 -3.98 18.56 -23.48
N GLN A 25 -3.47 19.17 -22.42
CA GLN A 25 -2.07 19.09 -22.01
C GLN A 25 -1.77 17.71 -21.46
N LEU A 26 -0.73 17.07 -22.00
CA LEU A 26 -0.32 15.72 -21.59
C LEU A 26 0.25 15.76 -20.16
N LEU A 27 -0.49 15.20 -19.21
CA LEU A 27 -0.10 15.09 -17.80
C LEU A 27 0.78 13.85 -17.57
N LEU A 28 0.40 12.72 -18.17
CA LEU A 28 1.19 11.50 -18.12
C LEU A 28 1.30 10.94 -19.53
N VAL A 29 2.52 10.66 -20.00
CA VAL A 29 2.75 10.04 -21.30
C VAL A 29 3.94 9.09 -21.21
N ASN A 30 3.87 7.95 -21.89
CA ASN A 30 5.04 7.09 -22.02
C ASN A 30 6.08 7.82 -22.88
N PRO A 31 7.30 8.09 -22.38
CA PRO A 31 8.32 8.76 -23.16
C PRO A 31 8.70 7.94 -24.40
N THR A 32 9.07 8.62 -25.48
CA THR A 32 9.63 7.94 -26.65
C THR A 32 11.00 7.35 -26.31
N PRO A 33 11.46 6.28 -27.00
CA PRO A 33 12.78 5.69 -26.74
C PRO A 33 13.88 6.77 -26.79
N GLY A 34 14.63 6.92 -25.69
CA GLY A 34 15.69 7.92 -25.56
C GLY A 34 15.24 9.27 -24.98
N GLN A 35 13.97 9.45 -24.62
CA GLN A 35 13.48 10.63 -23.91
C GLN A 35 13.16 10.31 -22.44
N ILE A 36 13.38 11.29 -21.56
CA ILE A 36 12.94 11.23 -20.16
C ILE A 36 11.48 11.68 -20.11
N GLY A 37 10.64 10.98 -19.34
CA GLY A 37 9.24 11.37 -19.13
C GLY A 37 9.09 12.74 -18.46
N ASN A 38 7.93 13.37 -18.60
CA ASN A 38 7.64 14.68 -18.02
C ASN A 38 7.22 14.63 -16.53
N LEU A 39 7.15 13.43 -15.95
CA LEU A 39 6.75 13.23 -14.56
C LEU A 39 7.90 13.56 -13.61
N GLY A 40 7.67 14.54 -12.73
CA GLY A 40 8.60 14.87 -11.65
C GLY A 40 8.73 13.74 -10.63
N LEU A 41 9.80 13.81 -9.81
CA LEU A 41 9.99 12.90 -8.68
C LEU A 41 8.87 13.11 -7.64
N LYS A 42 8.26 12.01 -7.16
CA LYS A 42 7.20 12.01 -6.12
C LYS A 42 5.90 12.78 -6.47
N TRP A 43 5.44 12.68 -7.71
CA TRP A 43 4.20 13.35 -8.12
C TRP A 43 2.90 12.66 -7.65
N ILE A 44 2.94 11.38 -7.27
CA ILE A 44 1.81 10.64 -6.68
C ILE A 44 2.06 10.45 -5.20
N GLU A 45 1.12 10.88 -4.38
CA GLU A 45 1.04 10.55 -2.96
C GLU A 45 -0.10 9.54 -2.74
N GLY A 46 0.19 8.49 -1.98
CA GLY A 46 -0.79 7.47 -1.61
C GLY A 46 -1.71 7.94 -0.48
N PRO A 47 -2.79 7.18 -0.19
CA PRO A 47 -3.64 7.47 0.96
C PRO A 47 -2.87 7.44 2.28
N ALA A 48 -3.34 8.21 3.26
CA ALA A 48 -2.80 8.18 4.61
C ALA A 48 -3.08 6.82 5.28
N ALA A 49 -2.08 6.30 6.01
CA ALA A 49 -2.22 5.13 6.86
C ALA A 49 -2.50 5.59 8.31
N LEU A 50 -3.64 5.17 8.86
CA LEU A 50 -4.03 5.45 10.23
C LEU A 50 -4.35 4.13 10.94
N GLY A 51 -3.85 3.99 12.15
CA GLY A 51 -4.03 2.80 12.97
C GLY A 51 -3.80 3.11 14.44
N LEU A 52 -4.43 2.32 15.29
CA LEU A 52 -4.27 2.40 16.74
C LEU A 52 -3.84 1.03 17.28
N ASP A 53 -2.64 0.99 17.85
CA ASP A 53 -2.09 -0.21 18.48
C ASP A 53 -2.11 -0.05 20.00
N MET A 54 -2.37 -1.15 20.71
CA MET A 54 -2.52 -1.17 22.17
C MET A 54 -1.81 -2.37 22.78
N ASN A 55 -1.26 -2.18 23.98
CA ASN A 55 -0.69 -3.25 24.79
C ASN A 55 -1.17 -3.08 26.24
N LEU A 56 -1.67 -4.17 26.82
CA LEU A 56 -2.12 -4.24 28.20
C LEU A 56 -1.40 -5.38 28.92
N ILE A 57 -0.79 -5.05 30.06
CA ILE A 57 -0.17 -6.03 30.95
C ILE A 57 -0.78 -5.89 32.34
N LYS A 58 -1.23 -7.02 32.91
CA LYS A 58 -1.71 -7.10 34.28
C LYS A 58 -0.92 -8.17 35.03
N ARG A 59 -0.27 -7.76 36.13
CA ARG A 59 0.37 -8.67 37.08
C ARG A 59 -0.54 -8.88 38.29
N VAL A 60 -0.70 -10.13 38.67
CA VAL A 60 -1.47 -10.57 39.83
C VAL A 60 -0.54 -11.36 40.73
N ARG A 61 -0.25 -10.83 41.92
CA ARG A 61 0.51 -11.56 42.94
C ARG A 61 -0.40 -12.62 43.55
N MET A 62 0.00 -13.88 43.43
CA MET A 62 -0.76 -15.01 43.98
C MET A 62 -0.25 -15.45 45.35
N ALA A 63 1.07 -15.38 45.57
CA ALA A 63 1.73 -15.68 46.84
C ALA A 63 3.00 -14.82 46.98
N GLU A 64 3.70 -14.90 48.11
CA GLU A 64 4.92 -14.12 48.35
C GLU A 64 6.02 -14.36 47.30
N THR A 65 6.09 -15.55 46.71
CA THR A 65 7.05 -15.90 45.66
C THR A 65 6.44 -16.08 44.26
N LYS A 66 5.11 -16.01 44.11
CA LYS A 66 4.42 -16.36 42.86
C LYS A 66 3.66 -15.17 42.26
N GLU A 67 3.91 -14.90 40.99
CA GLU A 67 3.24 -13.84 40.23
C GLU A 67 2.72 -14.38 38.89
N LEU A 68 1.48 -14.03 38.55
CA LEU A 68 0.89 -14.31 37.24
C LEU A 68 0.82 -13.03 36.42
N GLU A 69 1.45 -13.02 35.25
CA GLU A 69 1.39 -11.93 34.28
C GLU A 69 0.47 -12.31 33.11
N PHE A 70 -0.57 -11.51 32.92
CA PHE A 70 -1.41 -11.53 31.73
C PHE A 70 -0.97 -10.42 30.79
N ARG A 71 -0.76 -10.75 29.52
CA ARG A 71 -0.38 -9.80 28.48
C ARG A 71 -1.34 -9.92 27.30
N MET A 72 -1.76 -8.77 26.78
CA MET A 72 -2.57 -8.66 25.58
C MET A 72 -2.00 -7.56 24.70
N ASP A 73 -1.50 -7.93 23.53
CA ASP A 73 -1.10 -7.00 22.48
C ASP A 73 -2.16 -6.99 21.38
N ALA A 74 -2.57 -5.81 20.94
CA ALA A 74 -3.57 -5.61 19.91
C ALA A 74 -3.03 -4.65 18.85
N VAL A 75 -2.99 -5.12 17.60
CA VAL A 75 -2.61 -4.32 16.43
C VAL A 75 -3.86 -3.94 15.67
N ASN A 76 -3.97 -2.65 15.34
CA ASN A 76 -5.14 -2.02 14.73
C ASN A 76 -6.45 -2.33 15.46
N VAL A 77 -6.54 -1.93 16.74
CA VAL A 77 -7.71 -2.17 17.60
C VAL A 77 -9.01 -1.65 16.98
N LEU A 78 -8.95 -0.49 16.32
CA LEU A 78 -10.08 0.14 15.65
C LEU A 78 -10.47 -0.54 14.33
N ASN A 79 -9.69 -1.52 13.87
CA ASN A 79 -9.89 -2.22 12.60
C ASN A 79 -9.98 -1.25 11.41
N HIS A 80 -9.18 -0.18 11.42
CA HIS A 80 -9.14 0.80 10.35
C HIS A 80 -8.34 0.27 9.15
N PRO A 81 -8.90 0.23 7.92
CA PRO A 81 -8.20 -0.29 6.75
C PRO A 81 -7.04 0.63 6.35
N VAL A 82 -5.91 0.03 6.01
CA VAL A 82 -4.76 0.74 5.44
C VAL A 82 -4.74 0.49 3.94
N PHE A 83 -5.19 1.47 3.17
CA PHE A 83 -5.22 1.39 1.71
C PHE A 83 -3.81 1.36 1.13
N GLY A 84 -3.61 0.54 0.10
CA GLY A 84 -2.36 0.54 -0.66
C GLY A 84 -2.27 1.72 -1.63
N ASN A 85 -1.21 1.73 -2.43
CA ASN A 85 -1.04 2.74 -3.46
C ASN A 85 -1.95 2.45 -4.68
N PRO A 86 -2.37 3.50 -5.41
CA PRO A 86 -3.07 3.34 -6.67
C PRO A 86 -2.15 2.72 -7.73
N ASP A 87 -2.74 2.07 -8.74
CA ASP A 87 -2.00 1.59 -9.91
C ASP A 87 -1.47 2.78 -10.71
N THR A 88 -0.14 2.88 -10.83
CA THR A 88 0.56 3.98 -11.50
C THR A 88 0.96 3.65 -12.93
N ASN A 89 0.67 2.44 -13.40
CA ASN A 89 0.94 2.04 -14.77
C ASN A 89 -0.12 2.61 -15.72
N ILE A 90 0.27 3.62 -16.52
CA ILE A 90 -0.64 4.30 -17.45
C ILE A 90 -1.22 3.39 -18.53
N ASN A 91 -0.59 2.24 -18.78
CA ASN A 91 -1.06 1.24 -19.73
C ASN A 91 -2.05 0.23 -19.11
N SER A 92 -2.28 0.31 -17.79
CA SER A 92 -3.22 -0.55 -17.07
C SER A 92 -4.66 -0.04 -17.17
N LEU A 93 -5.61 -0.97 -17.30
CA LEU A 93 -7.05 -0.66 -17.22
C LEU A 93 -7.48 -0.22 -15.81
N SER A 94 -6.64 -0.44 -14.79
CA SER A 94 -6.91 -0.02 -13.41
C SER A 94 -6.12 1.22 -13.00
N PHE A 95 -5.53 1.96 -13.96
CA PHE A 95 -4.76 3.17 -13.66
C PHE A 95 -5.51 4.13 -12.72
N GLY A 96 -4.82 4.62 -11.70
CA GLY A 96 -5.35 5.52 -10.68
C GLY A 96 -6.27 4.86 -9.64
N ARG A 97 -6.57 3.56 -9.76
CA ARG A 97 -7.43 2.84 -8.82
C ARG A 97 -6.60 2.14 -7.74
N ILE A 98 -7.07 2.23 -6.51
CA ILE A 98 -6.55 1.43 -5.38
C ILE A 98 -7.35 0.13 -5.31
N THR A 99 -6.65 -1.00 -5.40
CA THR A 99 -7.26 -2.34 -5.39
C THR A 99 -6.82 -3.17 -4.19
N THR A 100 -5.92 -2.65 -3.36
CA THR A 100 -5.36 -3.34 -2.21
C THR A 100 -5.62 -2.59 -0.92
N ALA A 101 -5.86 -3.34 0.14
CA ALA A 101 -5.97 -2.83 1.49
C ALA A 101 -5.34 -3.84 2.46
N THR A 102 -4.70 -3.33 3.50
CA THR A 102 -4.03 -4.08 4.56
C THR A 102 -4.50 -3.56 5.92
N GLY A 103 -3.80 -3.94 7.00
CA GLY A 103 -4.13 -3.50 8.35
C GLY A 103 -5.19 -4.37 9.01
N ASN A 104 -5.14 -5.70 8.86
CA ASN A 104 -6.04 -6.56 9.63
C ASN A 104 -5.85 -6.37 11.14
N ARG A 105 -6.95 -6.28 11.88
CA ARG A 105 -6.90 -6.31 13.34
C ARG A 105 -6.40 -7.65 13.84
N ARG A 106 -5.44 -7.62 14.76
CA ARG A 106 -4.84 -8.82 15.36
C ARG A 106 -4.73 -8.67 16.85
N PHE A 107 -5.00 -9.76 17.57
CA PHE A 107 -4.85 -9.84 19.02
C PHE A 107 -3.90 -10.99 19.34
N ASN A 108 -2.89 -10.71 20.17
CA ASN A 108 -2.00 -11.71 20.74
C ASN A 108 -2.20 -11.69 22.25
N ILE A 109 -2.50 -12.84 22.83
CA ILE A 109 -2.74 -13.00 24.27
C ILE A 109 -1.72 -13.98 24.80
N GLY A 110 -1.10 -13.63 25.92
CA GLY A 110 -0.08 -14.44 26.60
C GLY A 110 -0.29 -14.45 28.10
N VAL A 111 0.09 -15.56 28.71
CA VAL A 111 0.12 -15.72 30.17
C VAL A 111 1.50 -16.22 30.56
N ARG A 112 2.08 -15.64 31.60
CA ARG A 112 3.37 -16.07 32.17
C ARG A 112 3.22 -16.25 33.68
N LEU A 113 3.70 -17.39 34.18
CA LEU A 113 3.83 -17.66 35.61
C LEU A 113 5.29 -17.46 36.03
N ASN A 114 5.49 -16.62 37.04
CA ASN A 114 6.78 -16.39 37.69
C ASN A 114 6.74 -17.06 39.08
N PHE A 115 7.82 -17.75 39.46
CA PHE A 115 7.94 -18.52 40.70
C PHE A 115 9.33 -18.37 41.33
#